data_AF-G2QFW7-F1
#
_entry.id   AF-G2QFW7-F1
#
_cell.length_a   1.000
_cell.length_b   1.000
_cell.length_c   1.000
_cell.angle_alpha   90.00
_cell.angle_beta   90.00
_cell.angle_gamma   90.00
#
_symmetry.space_group_name_H-M   'P 1'
#
loop_
_entity.id
_entity.type
_entity.pdbx_description
1 polymer ?
#
loop_
_entity_poly.entity_id
_entity_poly.type
_entity_poly.pdbx_seq_one_letter_code
_entity_poly.pdbx_strand_id
1 'polypeptide(L)'
;LFLKYRHFIRVYINDIIIFSKMEEEYLEHLYTIYKILDKAYIYISIAKSFIGYPAIRLLRYIVNSKGITKTDNRIAAFKKLKFLDTLDSLEHYLRIAR
;
A
#
# COMPACT_ATOMS: atom_id res chain seq x y z
N LEU A 1 -2.66 -3.34 18.47
CA LEU A 1 -1.22 -3.69 18.38
C LEU A 1 -0.33 -2.47 18.10
N PHE A 2 -0.54 -1.71 17.01
CA PHE A 2 0.43 -0.67 16.57
C PHE A 2 0.07 0.79 16.91
N LEU A 3 -0.93 1.04 17.77
CA LEU A 3 -1.44 2.41 18.02
C LEU A 3 -0.37 3.38 18.52
N LYS A 4 0.56 2.92 19.37
CA LYS A 4 1.67 3.73 19.90
C LYS A 4 2.70 4.13 18.82
N TYR A 5 2.74 3.40 17.71
CA TYR A 5 3.77 3.53 16.68
C TYR A 5 3.27 4.22 15.40
N ARG A 6 2.15 4.94 15.48
CA ARG A 6 1.55 5.69 14.35
C ARG A 6 2.45 6.78 13.76
N HIS A 7 3.59 7.09 14.35
CA HIS A 7 4.53 8.04 13.76
C HIS A 7 5.37 7.43 12.63
N PHE A 8 5.53 6.09 12.60
CA PHE A 8 6.28 5.38 11.55
C PHE A 8 5.60 4.12 10.97
N ILE A 9 4.38 3.78 11.44
CA ILE A 9 3.60 2.66 10.91
C ILE A 9 2.21 3.09 10.44
N ARG A 10 1.77 2.49 9.33
CA ARG A 10 0.36 2.40 8.93
C ARG A 10 0.00 0.92 8.78
N VAL A 11 -1.20 0.56 9.20
CA VAL A 11 -1.72 -0.80 9.04
C VAL A 11 -3.07 -0.72 8.35
N TYR A 12 -3.26 -1.58 7.35
CA TYR A 12 -4.51 -1.69 6.62
C TYR A 12 -4.83 -3.16 6.35
N ILE A 13 -5.85 -3.68 7.05
CA ILE A 13 -6.28 -5.08 6.98
C ILE A 13 -5.09 -6.04 7.21
N ASN A 14 -4.49 -6.54 6.13
CA ASN A 14 -3.40 -7.52 6.15
C ASN A 14 -2.02 -6.88 5.91
N ASP A 15 -1.95 -5.61 5.54
CA ASP A 15 -0.72 -4.93 5.16
C ASP A 15 -0.20 -4.07 6.31
N ILE A 16 1.09 -4.22 6.62
CA ILE A 16 1.83 -3.37 7.55
C ILE A 16 2.85 -2.56 6.72
N ILE A 17 2.75 -1.24 6.81
CA ILE A 17 3.62 -0.32 6.11
C ILE A 17 4.49 0.38 7.16
N ILE A 18 5.79 0.22 7.02
CA ILE A 18 6.82 0.86 7.86
C ILE A 18 7.53 1.89 7.00
N PHE A 19 7.70 3.11 7.52
CA PHE A 19 8.35 4.19 6.80
C PHE A 19 9.26 4.99 7.74
N SER A 20 10.37 5.48 7.21
CA SER A 20 11.34 6.30 7.92
C SER A 20 11.91 7.36 6.98
N LYS A 21 12.55 8.39 7.55
CA LYS A 21 13.26 9.39 6.74
C LYS A 21 14.67 8.92 6.42
N MET A 22 15.33 8.27 7.38
CA MET A 22 16.69 7.73 7.25
C MET A 22 16.68 6.20 7.31
N GLU A 23 17.73 5.58 6.77
CA GLU A 23 17.88 4.13 6.73
C GLU A 23 18.14 3.55 8.12
N GLU A 24 18.92 4.24 8.94
CA GLU A 24 19.23 3.84 10.32
C GLU A 24 17.94 3.76 11.17
N GLU A 25 17.09 4.78 11.08
CA GLU A 25 15.77 4.79 11.72
C GLU A 25 14.89 3.63 11.23
N TYR A 26 14.97 3.29 9.94
CA TYR A 26 14.19 2.20 9.35
C TYR A 26 14.54 0.84 9.96
N LEU A 27 15.83 0.57 10.19
CA LEU A 27 16.25 -0.68 10.83
C LEU A 27 15.74 -0.79 12.27
N GLU A 28 15.78 0.30 13.04
CA GLU A 28 15.24 0.34 14.40
C GLU A 28 13.71 0.13 14.43
N HIS A 29 13.00 0.77 13.50
CA HIS A 29 11.56 0.60 13.32
C HIS A 29 11.19 -0.83 12.92
N LEU A 30 11.93 -1.43 11.99
CA LEU A 30 11.73 -2.81 11.53
C LEU A 30 11.92 -3.80 12.69
N TYR A 31 13.01 -3.64 13.45
CA TYR A 31 13.30 -4.49 14.60
C TYR A 31 12.24 -4.37 15.70
N THR A 32 11.76 -3.14 15.96
CA THR A 32 10.66 -2.90 16.90
C THR A 32 9.38 -3.62 16.47
N ILE A 33 9.05 -3.56 15.18
CA ILE A 33 7.85 -4.24 14.67
C ILE A 33 7.98 -5.75 14.72
N TYR A 34 9.15 -6.28 14.37
CA TYR A 34 9.41 -7.70 14.45
C TYR A 34 9.16 -8.23 15.87
N LYS A 35 9.69 -7.56 16.90
CA LYS A 35 9.44 -7.92 18.31
C LYS A 35 7.96 -7.91 18.70
N ILE A 36 7.19 -6.98 18.16
CA ILE A 36 5.75 -6.87 18.46
C ILE A 36 4.99 -8.02 17.80
N LEU A 37 5.32 -8.32 16.55
CA LEU A 37 4.72 -9.44 15.79
C LEU A 37 5.02 -10.79 16.43
N ASP A 38 6.28 -11.00 16.83
CA ASP A 38 6.74 -12.21 17.51
C ASP A 38 5.97 -12.45 18.83
N LYS A 39 5.87 -11.42 19.68
CA LYS A 39 5.08 -11.50 20.93
C LYS A 39 3.58 -11.74 20.70
N ALA A 40 3.05 -11.33 19.55
CA ALA A 40 1.66 -11.52 19.19
C ALA A 40 1.42 -12.82 18.42
N TYR A 41 2.45 -13.64 18.18
CA TYR A 41 2.40 -14.84 17.34
C TYR A 41 1.85 -14.58 15.92
N ILE A 42 2.21 -13.42 15.34
CA ILE A 42 1.83 -13.03 13.98
C ILE A 42 3.01 -13.24 13.04
N TYR A 43 2.80 -14.04 11.99
CA TYR A 43 3.82 -14.34 10.99
C TYR A 43 3.60 -13.53 9.71
N ILE A 44 4.68 -12.98 9.16
CA ILE A 44 4.68 -12.28 7.88
C ILE A 44 5.14 -13.20 6.75
N SER A 45 4.50 -13.10 5.58
CA SER A 45 4.92 -13.85 4.41
C SER A 45 6.11 -13.16 3.75
N ILE A 46 7.28 -13.81 3.76
CA ILE A 46 8.51 -13.31 3.11
C ILE A 46 8.27 -13.06 1.62
N ALA A 47 7.57 -13.98 0.94
CA ALA A 47 7.25 -13.88 -0.49
C ALA A 47 6.35 -12.68 -0.85
N LYS A 48 5.65 -12.10 0.13
CA LYS A 48 4.77 -10.93 -0.05
C LYS A 48 5.32 -9.66 0.61
N SER A 49 6.49 -9.74 1.24
CA SER A 49 7.10 -8.63 1.98
C SER A 49 8.09 -7.87 1.10
N PHE A 50 8.04 -6.54 1.17
CA PHE A 50 8.95 -5.64 0.46
C PHE A 50 9.69 -4.80 1.51
N ILE A 51 11.02 -4.98 1.60
CA ILE A 51 11.86 -4.37 2.65
C ILE A 51 12.92 -3.49 2.00
N GLY A 52 13.13 -2.28 2.54
CA GLY A 52 14.22 -1.39 2.13
C GLY A 52 14.07 -0.75 0.75
N TYR A 53 12.86 -0.67 0.20
CA TYR A 53 12.64 -0.06 -1.10
C TYR A 53 12.39 1.46 -0.99
N PRO A 54 13.02 2.30 -1.84
CA PRO A 54 12.79 3.75 -1.84
C PRO A 54 11.41 4.15 -2.39
N ALA A 55 10.77 3.23 -3.12
CA ALA A 55 9.41 3.36 -3.62
C ALA A 55 8.73 2.00 -3.62
N ILE A 56 7.46 1.95 -3.20
CA ILE A 56 6.65 0.72 -3.19
C ILE A 56 5.33 0.93 -3.92
N ARG A 57 4.86 -0.13 -4.58
CA ARG A 57 3.50 -0.16 -5.12
C ARG A 57 2.54 -0.63 -4.04
N LEU A 58 1.76 0.29 -3.51
CA LEU A 58 0.70 0.01 -2.55
C LEU A 58 -0.66 0.12 -3.26
N LEU A 59 -1.34 -1.01 -3.43
CA LEU A 59 -2.57 -1.11 -4.22
C LEU A 59 -2.38 -0.52 -5.64
N ARG A 60 -3.04 0.61 -5.93
CA ARG A 60 -3.03 1.34 -7.21
C ARG A 60 -2.11 2.58 -7.20
N TYR A 61 -1.27 2.70 -6.18
CA TYR A 61 -0.41 3.85 -5.99
C TYR A 61 1.05 3.42 -5.90
N ILE A 62 1.92 4.26 -6.43
CA ILE A 62 3.35 4.25 -6.15
C ILE A 62 3.56 5.28 -5.05
N VAL A 63 4.14 4.83 -3.94
CA VAL A 63 4.47 5.67 -2.79
C VAL A 63 5.99 5.76 -2.70
N ASN A 64 6.52 6.98 -2.63
CA ASN A 64 7.94 7.24 -2.45
C ASN A 64 8.16 8.48 -1.56
N SER A 65 9.41 8.87 -1.36
CA SER A 65 9.77 10.05 -0.55
C SER A 65 9.21 11.38 -1.07
N LYS A 66 8.84 11.47 -2.36
CA LYS A 66 8.27 12.67 -2.99
C LYS A 66 6.75 12.72 -2.90
N GLY A 67 6.08 11.62 -2.54
CA GLY A 67 4.64 11.56 -2.39
C GLY A 67 4.00 10.33 -3.02
N ILE A 68 2.72 10.48 -3.41
CA ILE A 68 1.88 9.41 -3.93
C ILE A 68 1.55 9.69 -5.40
N THR A 69 1.89 8.75 -6.29
CA THR A 69 1.55 8.82 -7.72
C THR A 69 0.63 7.66 -8.08
N LYS A 70 -0.41 7.90 -8.91
CA LYS A 70 -1.27 6.82 -9.41
C LYS A 70 -0.54 6.01 -10.47
N THR A 71 -0.71 4.69 -10.48
CA THR A 71 -0.25 3.87 -11.63
C THR A 71 -1.07 4.19 -12.89
N ASP A 72 -0.39 4.46 -14.01
CA ASP A 72 -1.01 4.90 -15.28
C ASP A 72 -2.02 3.92 -15.88
N ASN A 73 -1.98 2.64 -15.47
CA ASN A 73 -2.80 1.58 -16.04
C ASN A 73 -4.32 1.84 -15.99
N ARG A 74 -4.84 2.47 -14.93
CA ARG A 74 -6.28 2.81 -14.88
C ARG A 74 -6.63 4.07 -15.66
N ILE A 75 -5.78 5.10 -15.70
CA ILE A 75 -6.08 6.31 -16.49
C ILE A 75 -6.10 5.97 -17.98
N ALA A 76 -5.15 5.14 -18.44
CA ALA A 76 -5.17 4.63 -19.80
C ALA A 76 -6.40 3.76 -20.08
N ALA A 77 -6.79 2.88 -19.15
CA ALA A 77 -8.02 2.08 -19.30
C ALA A 77 -9.28 2.96 -19.32
N PHE A 78 -9.37 3.98 -18.46
CA PHE A 78 -10.49 4.93 -18.41
C PHE A 78 -10.57 5.78 -19.67
N LYS A 79 -9.43 6.27 -20.20
CA LYS A 79 -9.39 7.02 -21.46
C LYS A 79 -9.75 6.16 -22.69
N LYS A 80 -9.55 4.84 -22.61
CA LYS A 80 -9.92 3.88 -23.67
C LYS A 80 -11.37 3.40 -23.57
N LEU A 81 -12.06 3.67 -22.47
CA LEU A 81 -13.49 3.36 -22.37
C LEU A 81 -14.24 4.34 -23.28
N LYS A 82 -14.81 3.81 -24.38
CA LYS A 82 -15.86 4.53 -25.09
C LYS A 82 -16.97 4.81 -24.09
N PHE A 83 -17.52 6.03 -24.11
CA PHE A 83 -18.68 6.35 -23.29
C PHE A 83 -19.76 5.32 -23.60
N LEU A 84 -20.27 4.67 -22.57
CA LEU A 84 -21.08 3.47 -22.75
C LEU A 84 -22.53 3.90 -22.97
N ASP A 85 -23.12 3.45 -24.08
CA ASP A 85 -24.43 3.92 -24.55
C ASP A 85 -25.62 3.26 -23.81
N THR A 86 -25.35 2.38 -22.83
CA THR A 86 -26.37 1.60 -22.12
C THR A 86 -26.17 1.60 -20.60
N LEU A 87 -27.30 1.51 -19.87
CA LEU A 87 -27.37 1.55 -18.41
C LEU A 87 -26.53 0.43 -17.74
N ASP A 88 -26.62 -0.80 -18.25
CA ASP A 88 -25.85 -1.95 -17.74
C ASP A 88 -24.33 -1.72 -17.80
N SER A 89 -23.90 -1.05 -18.87
CA SER A 89 -22.51 -0.73 -19.08
C SER A 89 -22.03 0.38 -18.12
N LEU A 90 -22.89 1.34 -17.81
CA LEU A 90 -22.65 2.36 -16.78
C LEU A 90 -22.58 1.74 -15.38
N GLU A 91 -23.46 0.81 -15.03
CA GLU A 91 -23.41 0.10 -13.75
C GLU A 91 -22.14 -0.74 -13.60
N HIS A 92 -21.76 -1.47 -14.66
CA HIS A 92 -20.50 -2.21 -14.71
C HIS A 92 -19.29 -1.27 -14.56
N TYR A 93 -19.32 -0.10 -15.22
CA TYR A 93 -18.29 0.93 -15.10
C TYR A 93 -18.16 1.47 -13.68
N LEU A 94 -19.27 1.81 -13.02
CA LEU A 94 -19.28 2.31 -11.64
C LEU A 94 -18.73 1.27 -10.65
N ARG A 95 -18.99 -0.02 -10.88
CA ARG A 95 -18.45 -1.10 -10.08
C ARG A 95 -16.93 -1.22 -10.21
N ILE A 96 -16.38 -1.00 -11.41
CA ILE A 96 -14.94 -0.94 -11.63
C ILE A 96 -14.35 0.33 -11.00
N ALA A 97 -15.08 1.46 -11.03
CA ALA A 97 -14.61 2.78 -10.60
C ALA A 97 -14.35 2.95 -9.09
N ARG A 98 -14.94 2.11 -8.24
CA ARG A 98 -14.65 2.05 -6.79
C ARG A 98 -13.17 1.68 -6.51
#